data_AF-A0A2V9SLP1-F1
#
_entry.id   AF-A0A2V9SLP1-F1
#
_cell.length_a   1.000
_cell.length_b   1.000
_cell.length_c   1.000
_cell.angle_alpha   90.00
_cell.angle_beta   90.00
_cell.angle_gamma   90.00
#
_symmetry.space_group_name_H-M   'P 1'
#
loop_
_entity.id
_entity.type
_entity.pdbx_description
1 polymer ?
#
loop_
_entity_poly.entity_id
_entity_poly.type
_entity_poly.pdbx_seq_one_letter_code
_entity_poly.pdbx_strand_id
1 'polypeptide(L)'
;MTVNVASNASSPQVNQVSVSGGESGSAAATDSTTIMPPPAVVKFVGLDTTTKGNWHGVYGADGYSVAYASFAIQNQSNWTWAASTTDVRALQNGANTGRIAATWYKSGTFTFDVNLKDGNLHQFALYAVDWDSTTRAETIQILDANTGAVLDTRGISSFPNGMYLVWNISGHAKINATRTAGNNAVVSGVFFH
;
A
#
# COMPACT_ATOMS: atom_id res chain seq x y z
N MET A 1 6.54 41.28 0.49
CA MET A 1 7.36 40.14 0.00
C MET A 1 6.42 38.95 -0.07
N THR A 2 6.19 38.40 -1.26
CA THR A 2 5.38 37.19 -1.42
C THR A 2 6.33 36.07 -1.79
N VAL A 3 6.31 34.96 -1.04
CA VAL A 3 7.13 33.78 -1.35
C VAL A 3 6.20 32.70 -1.86
N ASN A 4 6.38 32.33 -3.12
CA ASN A 4 5.67 31.18 -3.71
C ASN A 4 6.40 29.92 -3.31
N VAL A 5 5.66 28.95 -2.77
CA VAL A 5 6.22 27.69 -2.29
C VAL A 5 5.72 26.56 -3.17
N ALA A 6 6.64 25.75 -3.70
CA ALA A 6 6.29 24.57 -4.49
C ALA A 6 5.67 23.48 -3.60
N SER A 7 4.71 22.71 -4.11
CA SER A 7 4.02 21.64 -3.36
C SER A 7 4.93 20.50 -2.89
N ASN A 8 6.16 20.44 -3.40
CA ASN A 8 7.19 19.46 -3.02
C ASN A 8 8.35 20.06 -2.22
N ALA A 9 8.28 21.31 -1.77
CA ALA A 9 9.37 21.90 -0.98
C ALA A 9 9.49 21.21 0.39
N SER A 10 10.69 21.23 0.97
CA SER A 10 10.96 20.62 2.28
C SER A 10 10.09 21.24 3.37
N SER A 11 9.55 20.43 4.27
CA SER A 11 8.64 20.90 5.33
C SER A 11 9.30 20.75 6.71
N PRO A 12 9.22 21.76 7.60
CA PRO A 12 8.61 23.08 7.37
C PRO A 12 9.49 23.98 6.49
N GLN A 13 8.87 24.83 5.66
CA GLN A 13 9.58 25.98 5.07
C GLN A 13 9.63 27.10 6.11
N VAL A 14 10.83 27.59 6.41
CA VAL A 14 11.04 28.69 7.36
C VAL A 14 11.48 29.92 6.59
N ASN A 15 10.64 30.93 6.58
CA ASN A 15 10.96 32.25 6.05
C ASN A 15 11.54 33.10 7.17
N GLN A 16 12.73 33.66 6.97
CA GLN A 16 13.38 34.53 7.95
C GLN A 16 13.57 35.93 7.36
N VAL A 17 13.23 36.96 8.14
CA VAL A 17 13.59 38.36 7.87
C VAL A 17 14.47 38.84 9.00
N SER A 18 15.58 39.49 8.68
CA SER A 18 16.46 40.14 9.64
C SER A 18 16.59 41.63 9.32
N VAL A 19 16.70 42.46 10.37
CA VAL A 19 16.97 43.90 10.28
C VAL A 19 18.21 44.21 11.11
N SER A 20 19.09 45.05 10.57
CA SER A 20 20.30 45.55 11.23
C SER A 20 20.59 46.99 10.83
N GLY A 21 21.22 47.76 11.72
CA GLY A 21 21.60 49.16 11.48
C GLY A 21 21.53 50.03 12.74
N GLY A 22 22.09 51.23 12.66
CA GLY A 22 21.99 52.25 13.72
C GLY A 22 22.64 51.89 15.06
N GLU A 23 23.72 51.10 15.05
CA GLU A 23 24.43 50.59 16.25
C GLU A 23 23.56 49.76 17.21
N SER A 24 22.32 49.46 16.84
CA SER A 24 21.42 48.59 17.60
C SER A 24 21.67 47.12 17.26
N GLY A 25 21.35 46.23 18.20
CA GLY A 25 21.39 44.78 17.97
C GLY A 25 20.49 44.37 16.80
N SER A 26 20.93 43.37 16.03
CA SER A 26 20.11 42.83 14.95
C SER A 26 18.85 42.16 15.49
N ALA A 27 17.71 42.41 14.85
CA ALA A 27 16.47 41.70 15.13
C ALA A 27 16.11 40.77 13.97
N ALA A 28 15.48 39.64 14.28
CA ALA A 28 14.98 38.72 13.26
C ALA A 28 13.58 38.21 13.64
N ALA A 29 12.77 37.98 12.62
CA ALA A 29 11.47 37.31 12.72
C ALA A 29 11.46 36.11 11.77
N THR A 30 10.81 35.04 12.21
CA THR A 30 10.62 33.82 11.41
C THR A 30 9.15 33.51 11.29
N ASP A 31 8.74 33.09 10.10
CA ASP A 31 7.41 32.55 9.82
C ASP A 31 7.57 31.16 9.18
N SER A 32 6.88 30.16 9.75
CA SER A 32 7.03 28.76 9.36
C SER A 32 5.73 28.24 8.75
N THR A 33 5.81 27.70 7.54
CA THR A 33 4.68 27.06 6.86
C THR A 33 4.92 25.55 6.76
N THR A 34 3.95 24.76 7.18
CA THR A 34 3.93 23.31 6.94
C THR A 34 3.37 23.03 5.55
N ILE A 35 4.19 22.40 4.70
CA ILE A 35 3.73 21.89 3.41
C ILE A 35 3.35 20.43 3.59
N MET A 36 2.13 20.10 3.17
CA MET A 36 1.68 18.72 3.09
C MET A 36 1.71 18.29 1.62
N PRO A 37 2.21 17.07 1.31
CA PRO A 37 2.03 16.48 0.00
C PRO A 37 0.53 16.44 -0.37
N PRO A 38 0.19 16.44 -1.68
CA PRO A 38 -1.18 16.23 -2.11
C PRO A 38 -1.75 14.94 -1.48
N PRO A 39 -3.03 14.94 -1.07
CA PRO A 39 -3.67 13.74 -0.54
C PRO A 39 -3.62 12.59 -1.55
N ALA A 40 -3.50 11.37 -1.05
CA ALA A 40 -3.64 10.18 -1.89
C ALA A 40 -5.06 10.10 -2.48
N VAL A 41 -5.15 9.63 -3.72
CA VAL A 41 -6.43 9.37 -4.40
C VAL A 41 -6.61 7.87 -4.51
N VAL A 42 -7.81 7.38 -4.20
CA VAL A 42 -8.16 5.96 -4.28
C VAL A 42 -9.51 5.82 -4.96
N LYS A 43 -9.58 4.96 -5.99
CA LYS A 43 -10.83 4.59 -6.65
C LYS A 43 -10.90 3.08 -6.81
N PHE A 44 -11.90 2.45 -6.18
CA PHE A 44 -12.12 1.01 -6.34
C PHE A 44 -12.56 0.69 -7.77
N VAL A 45 -11.90 -0.30 -8.37
CA VAL A 45 -12.20 -0.80 -9.72
C VAL A 45 -13.12 -2.01 -9.62
N GLY A 46 -12.78 -2.98 -8.77
CA GLY A 46 -13.58 -4.19 -8.63
C GLY A 46 -12.86 -5.34 -7.94
N LEU A 47 -13.59 -6.45 -7.83
CA LEU A 47 -13.04 -7.75 -7.45
C LEU A 47 -12.76 -8.58 -8.70
N ASP A 48 -11.70 -9.38 -8.66
CA ASP A 48 -11.40 -10.36 -9.70
C ASP A 48 -11.12 -11.73 -9.08
N THR A 49 -12.02 -12.66 -9.32
CA THR A 49 -11.96 -14.05 -8.84
C THR A 49 -11.56 -15.03 -9.96
N THR A 50 -11.33 -14.52 -11.17
CA THR A 50 -11.10 -15.33 -12.38
C THR A 50 -9.62 -15.52 -12.65
N THR A 51 -8.81 -14.49 -12.43
CA THR A 51 -7.36 -14.51 -12.68
C THR A 51 -6.64 -15.50 -11.75
N LYS A 52 -7.10 -15.66 -10.50
CA LYS A 52 -6.48 -16.53 -9.48
C LYS A 52 -4.97 -16.27 -9.39
N GLY A 53 -4.14 -17.31 -9.32
CA GLY A 53 -2.69 -17.18 -9.28
C GLY A 53 -2.01 -16.65 -10.56
N ASN A 54 -2.76 -16.38 -11.64
CA ASN A 54 -2.23 -16.08 -12.98
C ASN A 54 -2.03 -14.58 -13.23
N TRP A 55 -1.24 -13.92 -12.38
CA TRP A 55 -1.07 -12.47 -12.45
C TRP A 55 -0.22 -12.00 -13.64
N HIS A 56 0.67 -12.84 -14.19
CA HIS A 56 1.54 -12.46 -15.31
C HIS A 56 0.71 -12.02 -16.53
N GLY A 57 1.00 -10.82 -17.04
CA GLY A 57 0.28 -10.24 -18.17
C GLY A 57 -1.10 -9.64 -17.84
N VAL A 58 -1.53 -9.72 -16.57
CA VAL A 58 -2.79 -9.12 -16.09
C VAL A 58 -2.52 -8.01 -15.06
N TYR A 59 -1.67 -8.28 -14.08
CA TYR A 59 -1.25 -7.34 -13.04
C TYR A 59 0.28 -7.32 -12.91
N GLY A 60 0.84 -6.25 -12.34
CA GLY A 60 2.25 -6.23 -11.93
C GLY A 60 3.24 -5.81 -13.00
N ALA A 61 2.78 -5.14 -14.07
CA ALA A 61 3.65 -4.61 -15.13
C ALA A 61 4.64 -3.56 -14.61
N ASP A 62 4.22 -2.74 -13.65
CA ASP A 62 5.03 -1.66 -13.06
C ASP A 62 5.77 -2.09 -11.79
N GLY A 63 5.40 -3.26 -11.25
CA GLY A 63 6.06 -3.86 -10.11
C GLY A 63 5.16 -4.82 -9.36
N TYR A 64 5.76 -5.75 -8.62
CA TYR A 64 5.03 -6.70 -7.82
C TYR A 64 5.83 -7.17 -6.60
N SER A 65 5.11 -7.71 -5.63
CA SER A 65 5.67 -8.49 -4.55
C SER A 65 4.77 -9.68 -4.28
N VAL A 66 5.37 -10.87 -4.20
CA VAL A 66 4.71 -12.11 -3.79
C VAL A 66 5.28 -12.49 -2.43
N ALA A 67 4.47 -13.08 -1.55
CA ALA A 67 4.79 -13.41 -0.15
C ALA A 67 5.85 -14.52 0.07
N TYR A 68 6.89 -14.48 -0.73
CA TYR A 68 8.13 -15.26 -0.69
C TYR A 68 9.36 -14.37 -0.94
N ALA A 69 9.18 -13.20 -1.56
CA ALA A 69 10.22 -12.19 -1.72
C ALA A 69 10.24 -11.23 -0.53
N SER A 70 11.43 -10.86 -0.06
CA SER A 70 11.59 -9.87 1.01
C SER A 70 11.21 -8.48 0.50
N PHE A 71 9.98 -8.03 0.79
CA PHE A 71 9.51 -6.66 0.61
C PHE A 71 9.32 -6.00 1.98
N ALA A 72 9.47 -4.68 2.05
CA ALA A 72 9.40 -3.89 3.28
C ALA A 72 7.96 -3.73 3.82
N ILE A 73 7.28 -4.85 4.08
CA ILE A 73 5.99 -4.87 4.75
C ILE A 73 6.24 -4.66 6.24
N GLN A 74 5.32 -3.98 6.91
CA GLN A 74 5.43 -3.66 8.33
C GLN A 74 4.51 -4.56 9.16
N ASN A 75 5.07 -5.12 10.23
CA ASN A 75 4.36 -5.85 11.30
C ASN A 75 3.67 -7.17 10.86
N GLN A 76 4.07 -7.73 9.73
CA GLN A 76 3.66 -9.04 9.21
C GLN A 76 4.45 -10.20 9.82
N SER A 77 3.83 -11.37 9.81
CA SER A 77 4.52 -12.67 9.85
C SER A 77 4.45 -13.32 8.47
N ASN A 78 5.37 -14.24 8.17
CA ASN A 78 5.44 -14.92 6.87
C ASN A 78 5.13 -16.41 7.05
N TRP A 79 4.35 -16.98 6.13
CA TRP A 79 4.11 -18.41 6.09
C TRP A 79 4.12 -18.94 4.65
N THR A 80 4.69 -20.12 4.44
CA THR A 80 4.64 -20.83 3.16
C THR A 80 3.89 -22.13 3.37
N TRP A 81 2.70 -22.24 2.79
CA TRP A 81 1.91 -23.48 2.81
C TRP A 81 2.48 -24.52 1.84
N ALA A 82 2.92 -24.08 0.65
CA ALA A 82 3.56 -24.95 -0.33
C ALA A 82 4.62 -24.17 -1.11
N ALA A 83 5.88 -24.61 -1.00
CA ALA A 83 7.01 -23.99 -1.69
C ALA A 83 6.98 -24.21 -3.22
N SER A 84 6.27 -25.24 -3.68
CA SER A 84 5.99 -25.52 -5.09
C SER A 84 4.66 -26.26 -5.22
N THR A 85 3.85 -25.90 -6.21
CA THR A 85 2.55 -26.55 -6.50
C THR A 85 2.09 -26.26 -7.92
N THR A 86 1.16 -27.06 -8.44
CA THR A 86 0.47 -26.83 -9.71
C THR A 86 -0.94 -26.26 -9.54
N ASP A 87 -1.43 -26.12 -8.31
CA ASP A 87 -2.74 -25.53 -8.03
C ASP A 87 -2.79 -24.08 -8.50
N VAL A 88 -3.78 -23.77 -9.34
CA VAL A 88 -3.95 -22.46 -10.00
C VAL A 88 -4.27 -21.32 -9.02
N ARG A 89 -4.66 -21.62 -7.78
CA ARG A 89 -4.86 -20.63 -6.71
C ARG A 89 -3.53 -20.06 -6.22
N ALA A 90 -2.43 -20.80 -6.35
CA ALA A 90 -1.11 -20.33 -5.95
C ALA A 90 -0.57 -19.33 -6.98
N LEU A 91 -0.03 -18.20 -6.50
CA LEU A 91 0.57 -17.19 -7.36
C LEU A 91 1.74 -17.78 -8.12
N GLN A 92 1.83 -17.46 -9.41
CA GLN A 92 3.04 -17.70 -10.19
C GLN A 92 4.24 -17.00 -9.52
N ASN A 93 5.40 -17.63 -9.54
CA ASN A 93 6.63 -16.99 -9.07
C ASN A 93 7.10 -15.92 -10.07
N GLY A 94 8.05 -15.07 -9.66
CA GLY A 94 8.55 -13.97 -10.50
C GLY A 94 9.21 -14.44 -11.80
N ALA A 95 9.85 -15.61 -11.80
CA ALA A 95 10.46 -16.20 -12.99
C ALA A 95 9.44 -16.89 -13.92
N ASN A 96 8.16 -16.97 -13.52
CA ASN A 96 7.10 -17.69 -14.19
C ASN A 96 7.44 -19.17 -14.52
N THR A 97 8.24 -19.81 -13.66
CA THR A 97 8.66 -21.21 -13.82
C THR A 97 7.89 -22.17 -12.91
N GLY A 98 7.08 -21.63 -11.99
CA GLY A 98 6.31 -22.41 -11.03
C GLY A 98 5.38 -21.54 -10.21
N ARG A 99 4.72 -22.13 -9.21
CA ARG A 99 3.80 -21.44 -8.30
C ARG A 99 4.17 -21.68 -6.86
N ILE A 100 3.84 -20.71 -6.02
CA ILE A 100 4.07 -20.76 -4.59
C ILE A 100 2.80 -20.34 -3.84
N ALA A 101 2.46 -21.11 -2.80
CA ALA A 101 1.41 -20.76 -1.86
C ALA A 101 2.07 -20.23 -0.60
N ALA A 102 2.17 -18.91 -0.50
CA ALA A 102 2.72 -18.23 0.66
C ALA A 102 1.90 -16.97 0.99
N THR A 103 2.05 -16.48 2.22
CA THR A 103 1.27 -15.33 2.72
C THR A 103 2.05 -14.50 3.72
N TRP A 104 1.79 -13.20 3.69
CA TRP A 104 1.93 -12.31 4.83
C TRP A 104 0.68 -12.45 5.69
N TYR A 105 0.83 -12.55 7.00
CA TYR A 105 -0.32 -12.73 7.89
C TYR A 105 -0.16 -12.05 9.25
N LYS A 106 -1.29 -11.80 9.91
CA LYS A 106 -1.38 -11.35 11.31
C LYS A 106 -2.70 -11.75 11.95
N SER A 107 -2.71 -12.01 13.25
CA SER A 107 -3.97 -12.18 14.03
C SER A 107 -4.75 -10.88 14.22
N GLY A 108 -4.11 -9.73 14.01
CA GLY A 108 -4.71 -8.39 14.04
C GLY A 108 -4.56 -7.70 12.69
N THR A 109 -3.86 -6.57 12.68
CA THR A 109 -3.62 -5.75 11.48
C THR A 109 -2.15 -5.78 11.07
N PHE A 110 -1.89 -5.80 9.77
CA PHE A 110 -0.59 -5.48 9.18
C PHE A 110 -0.78 -4.51 8.01
N THR A 111 0.28 -3.79 7.66
CA THR A 111 0.19 -2.61 6.79
C THR A 111 1.18 -2.69 5.64
N PHE A 112 0.70 -2.35 4.45
CA PHE A 112 1.52 -2.01 3.29
C PHE A 112 1.61 -0.49 3.20
N ASP A 113 2.84 0.02 3.08
CA ASP A 113 3.09 1.44 2.85
C ASP A 113 3.41 1.66 1.37
N VAL A 114 2.53 2.37 0.66
CA VAL A 114 2.57 2.56 -0.79
C VAL A 114 2.78 4.04 -1.08
N ASN A 115 3.96 4.40 -1.58
CA ASN A 115 4.33 5.78 -1.89
C ASN A 115 4.65 5.95 -3.37
N LEU A 116 3.65 6.38 -4.15
CA LEU A 116 3.74 6.67 -5.58
C LEU A 116 4.14 8.14 -5.78
N LYS A 117 5.34 8.36 -6.34
CA LYS A 117 5.98 9.69 -6.39
C LYS A 117 5.84 10.43 -7.72
N ASP A 118 5.34 9.76 -8.75
CA ASP A 118 5.23 10.33 -10.09
C ASP A 118 3.94 11.15 -10.30
N GLY A 119 3.02 11.11 -9.33
CA GLY A 119 1.75 11.84 -9.36
C GLY A 119 0.68 11.22 -10.27
N ASN A 120 0.99 10.10 -10.93
CA ASN A 120 0.03 9.41 -11.80
C ASN A 120 -0.86 8.47 -10.99
N LEU A 121 -2.00 8.10 -11.58
CA LEU A 121 -2.80 6.99 -11.07
C LEU A 121 -2.17 5.68 -11.56
N HIS A 122 -1.87 4.81 -10.60
CA HIS A 122 -1.42 3.43 -10.81
C HIS A 122 -2.54 2.50 -10.40
N GLN A 123 -2.82 1.47 -11.18
CA GLN A 123 -3.66 0.38 -10.72
C GLN A 123 -2.88 -0.47 -9.70
N PHE A 124 -3.46 -0.61 -8.53
CA PHE A 124 -2.99 -1.47 -7.47
C PHE A 124 -3.92 -2.68 -7.32
N ALA A 125 -3.37 -3.88 -7.38
CA ALA A 125 -4.10 -5.12 -7.13
C ALA A 125 -3.50 -5.86 -5.92
N LEU A 126 -4.37 -6.27 -4.99
CA LEU A 126 -4.02 -7.06 -3.82
C LEU A 126 -4.66 -8.44 -3.93
N TYR A 127 -3.87 -9.50 -3.79
CA TYR A 127 -4.34 -10.89 -3.85
C TYR A 127 -4.38 -11.53 -2.47
N ALA A 128 -5.54 -12.04 -2.08
CA ALA A 128 -5.74 -12.82 -0.87
C ALA A 128 -6.28 -14.22 -1.21
N VAL A 129 -5.77 -15.25 -0.54
CA VAL A 129 -6.26 -16.63 -0.68
C VAL A 129 -6.30 -17.33 0.68
N ASP A 130 -7.46 -17.91 1.00
CA ASP A 130 -7.65 -18.76 2.18
C ASP A 130 -7.21 -20.18 1.82
N TRP A 131 -5.89 -20.40 1.83
CA TRP A 131 -5.29 -21.59 1.22
C TRP A 131 -5.65 -22.90 1.93
N ASP A 132 -5.57 -22.88 3.26
CA ASP A 132 -5.70 -24.02 4.17
C ASP A 132 -7.00 -24.01 4.97
N SER A 133 -7.93 -23.09 4.68
CA SER A 133 -9.21 -23.01 5.39
C SER A 133 -10.34 -22.45 4.50
N THR A 134 -11.50 -22.20 5.12
CA THR A 134 -12.67 -21.54 4.49
C THR A 134 -13.32 -20.49 5.39
N THR A 135 -12.67 -20.16 6.51
CA THR A 135 -13.29 -19.39 7.61
C THR A 135 -12.70 -18.00 7.77
N ARG A 136 -11.66 -17.64 7.00
CA ARG A 136 -11.05 -16.31 7.12
C ARG A 136 -11.95 -15.23 6.54
N ALA A 137 -12.02 -14.13 7.27
CA ALA A 137 -12.56 -12.87 6.78
C ALA A 137 -11.66 -11.72 7.25
N GLU A 138 -11.53 -10.71 6.43
CA GLU A 138 -10.71 -9.54 6.72
C GLU A 138 -11.26 -8.26 6.10
N THR A 139 -10.83 -7.12 6.62
CA THR A 139 -11.09 -5.81 6.05
C THR A 139 -9.80 -5.25 5.49
N ILE A 140 -9.85 -4.78 4.25
CA ILE A 140 -8.82 -3.99 3.60
C ILE A 140 -9.24 -2.52 3.66
N GLN A 141 -8.46 -1.72 4.37
CA GLN A 141 -8.69 -0.29 4.54
C GLN A 141 -7.53 0.49 3.94
N ILE A 142 -7.84 1.47 3.09
CA ILE A 142 -6.84 2.35 2.48
C ILE A 142 -6.97 3.73 3.10
N LEU A 143 -5.85 4.25 3.63
CA LEU A 143 -5.77 5.53 4.30
C LEU A 143 -4.78 6.44 3.57
N ASP A 144 -5.05 7.73 3.57
CA ASP A 144 -4.04 8.74 3.25
C ASP A 144 -2.92 8.68 4.31
N ALA A 145 -1.67 8.51 3.88
CA ALA A 145 -0.56 8.27 4.78
C ALA A 145 -0.16 9.52 5.60
N ASN A 146 -0.51 10.73 5.12
CA ASN A 146 -0.14 12.00 5.74
C ASN A 146 -1.15 12.43 6.81
N THR A 147 -2.44 12.18 6.56
CA THR A 147 -3.55 12.65 7.40
C THR A 147 -4.19 11.54 8.23
N GLY A 148 -4.03 10.27 7.83
CA GLY A 148 -4.75 9.15 8.42
C GLY A 148 -6.24 9.11 8.04
N ALA A 149 -6.68 9.94 7.10
CA ALA A 149 -8.06 9.90 6.60
C ALA A 149 -8.30 8.58 5.84
N VAL A 150 -9.45 7.96 6.10
CA VAL A 150 -9.87 6.73 5.40
C VAL A 150 -10.39 7.10 4.02
N LEU A 151 -9.82 6.49 2.98
CA LEU A 151 -10.17 6.74 1.58
C LEU A 151 -11.09 5.66 1.01
N ASP A 152 -10.89 4.39 1.40
CA ASP A 152 -11.77 3.27 1.02
C ASP A 152 -11.67 2.14 2.07
N THR A 153 -12.76 1.38 2.22
CA THR A 153 -12.83 0.21 3.11
C THR A 153 -13.58 -0.91 2.40
N ARG A 154 -12.98 -2.11 2.33
CA ARG A 154 -13.58 -3.31 1.73
C ARG A 154 -13.47 -4.50 2.68
N GLY A 155 -14.60 -5.15 2.96
CA GLY A 155 -14.61 -6.44 3.63
C GLY A 155 -14.52 -7.57 2.61
N ILE A 156 -13.71 -8.60 2.89
CA ILE A 156 -13.68 -9.84 2.13
C ILE A 156 -13.88 -11.05 3.03
N SER A 157 -14.55 -12.04 2.49
CA SER A 157 -14.77 -13.36 3.08
C SER A 157 -14.95 -14.36 1.94
N SER A 158 -14.92 -15.67 2.23
CA SER A 158 -15.12 -16.71 1.22
C SER A 158 -14.15 -16.58 0.03
N PHE A 159 -12.85 -16.49 0.32
CA PHE A 159 -11.78 -16.46 -0.68
C PHE A 159 -10.89 -17.72 -0.70
N PRO A 160 -11.42 -18.96 -0.52
CA PRO A 160 -10.59 -20.17 -0.60
C PRO A 160 -10.04 -20.43 -2.00
N ASN A 161 -10.65 -19.83 -3.02
CA ASN A 161 -10.21 -19.88 -4.41
C ASN A 161 -9.29 -18.72 -4.82
N GLY A 162 -8.99 -17.82 -3.89
CA GLY A 162 -8.27 -16.58 -4.13
C GLY A 162 -9.14 -15.49 -4.77
N MET A 163 -8.82 -14.24 -4.48
CA MET A 163 -9.42 -13.08 -5.13
C MET A 163 -8.48 -11.89 -5.13
N TYR A 164 -8.58 -11.06 -6.17
CA TYR A 164 -7.99 -9.74 -6.20
C TYR A 164 -9.00 -8.69 -5.76
N LEU A 165 -8.49 -7.69 -5.05
CA LEU A 165 -9.12 -6.38 -4.91
C LEU A 165 -8.30 -5.39 -5.71
N VAL A 166 -8.96 -4.61 -6.56
CA VAL A 166 -8.30 -3.72 -7.51
C VAL A 166 -8.75 -2.28 -7.30
N TRP A 167 -7.79 -1.37 -7.22
CA TRP A 167 -8.00 0.08 -7.13
C TRP A 167 -7.10 0.81 -8.12
N ASN A 168 -7.48 2.04 -8.49
CA ASN A 168 -6.53 3.03 -9.00
C ASN A 168 -6.12 3.91 -7.83
N ILE A 169 -4.81 4.04 -7.58
CA ILE A 169 -4.20 4.76 -6.46
C ILE A 169 -3.18 5.77 -6.97
N SER A 170 -3.10 6.95 -6.37
CA SER A 170 -1.97 7.88 -6.53
C SER A 170 -1.54 8.44 -5.18
N GLY A 171 -0.31 8.96 -5.10
CA GLY A 171 0.24 9.56 -3.90
C GLY A 171 0.68 8.54 -2.84
N HIS A 172 0.62 8.94 -1.57
CA HIS A 172 1.12 8.15 -0.44
C HIS A 172 -0.02 7.58 0.40
N ALA A 173 -0.24 6.27 0.30
CA ALA A 173 -1.32 5.55 0.95
C ALA A 173 -0.81 4.43 1.87
N LYS A 174 -1.53 4.19 2.97
CA LYS A 174 -1.36 3.02 3.84
C LYS A 174 -2.51 2.06 3.63
N ILE A 175 -2.19 0.79 3.40
CA ILE A 175 -3.17 -0.27 3.15
C ILE A 175 -3.12 -1.24 4.33
N ASN A 176 -4.16 -1.24 5.14
CA ASN A 176 -4.28 -2.08 6.33
C ASN A 176 -5.12 -3.31 6.01
N ALA A 177 -4.56 -4.50 6.21
CA ALA A 177 -5.29 -5.75 6.22
C ALA A 177 -5.57 -6.15 7.67
N THR A 178 -6.85 -6.25 8.05
CA THR A 178 -7.29 -6.49 9.44
C THR A 178 -8.20 -7.70 9.52
N ARG A 179 -7.85 -8.66 10.38
CA ARG A 179 -8.67 -9.86 10.60
C ARG A 179 -10.04 -9.49 11.18
N THR A 180 -11.11 -10.02 10.60
CA THR A 180 -12.48 -9.91 11.15
C THR A 180 -13.09 -11.27 11.52
N ALA A 181 -12.62 -12.38 10.92
CA ALA A 181 -12.97 -13.74 11.33
C ALA A 181 -11.85 -14.75 11.01
N GLY A 182 -11.93 -15.95 11.60
CA GLY A 182 -10.94 -17.01 11.42
C GLY A 182 -9.61 -16.73 12.13
N ASN A 183 -8.55 -17.39 11.67
CA ASN A 183 -7.27 -17.42 12.39
C ASN A 183 -6.44 -16.13 12.25
N ASN A 184 -6.38 -15.57 11.04
CA ASN A 184 -5.53 -14.42 10.69
C ASN A 184 -6.02 -13.74 9.42
N ALA A 185 -5.64 -12.47 9.24
CA ALA A 185 -5.67 -11.81 7.95
C ALA A 185 -4.49 -12.32 7.09
N VAL A 186 -4.70 -12.46 5.79
CA VAL A 186 -3.76 -13.08 4.84
C VAL A 186 -3.73 -12.34 3.51
N VAL A 187 -2.53 -11.96 3.07
CA VAL A 187 -2.29 -11.41 1.72
C VAL A 187 -1.11 -12.13 1.11
N SER A 188 -1.28 -12.64 -0.11
CA SER A 188 -0.29 -13.47 -0.81
C SER A 188 0.51 -12.70 -1.85
N GLY A 189 0.00 -11.57 -2.35
CA GLY A 189 0.74 -10.72 -3.27
C GLY A 189 0.10 -9.35 -3.49
N VAL A 190 0.93 -8.42 -3.93
CA VAL A 190 0.54 -7.05 -4.32
C VAL A 190 1.20 -6.68 -5.65
N PHE A 191 0.49 -5.95 -6.49
CA PHE A 191 0.85 -5.72 -7.89
C PHE A 191 0.52 -4.29 -8.31
N PHE A 192 1.35 -3.70 -9.16
CA PHE A 192 1.22 -2.35 -9.72
C PHE A 192 1.19 -2.40 -11.26
N HIS A 193 0.33 -1.60 -11.88
CA HIS A 193 0.30 -1.31 -13.31
C HIS A 193 -0.02 0.17 -13.54
#